data_AF-A0A8B5XJU5-F1
#
_entry.id   AF-A0A8B5XJU5-F1
#
_cell.length_a   1.000
_cell.length_b   1.000
_cell.length_c   1.000
_cell.angle_alpha   90.00
_cell.angle_beta   90.00
_cell.angle_gamma   90.00
#
_symmetry.space_group_name_H-M   'P 1'
#
loop_
_entity.id
_entity.type
_entity.pdbx_description
1 polymer ?
#
loop_
_entity_poly.entity_id
_entity_poly.type
_entity_poly.pdbx_seq_one_letter_code
_entity_poly.pdbx_strand_id
1 'polypeptide(L)'
;MSWTKIGNELTSINRRSFGGRTETVGIDVDKGPYLLMAVLCQRADQDQYGSFNVINVLEQLVVGSDDPGAPEEFPGFRLESQLVVSLASGEFRGDAVISIVPTDPALKKLEAVSQEVRFSGEDHRVTIVSNVSLDVEHTGVYWFNVLLDDKSICWIPLRIGYHRGHQEPWLNLTPN
;
A
#
# COMPACT_ATOMS: atom_id res chain seq x y z
N MET A 1 -24.14 -35.16 -21.30
CA MET A 1 -23.89 -33.74 -20.96
C MET A 1 -25.24 -33.04 -20.99
N SER A 2 -25.75 -32.64 -19.83
CA SER A 2 -27.04 -31.96 -19.68
C SER A 2 -26.76 -30.61 -19.03
N TRP A 3 -27.29 -29.54 -19.61
CA TRP A 3 -27.21 -28.19 -19.04
C TRP A 3 -28.61 -27.79 -18.56
N THR A 4 -28.72 -27.35 -17.31
CA THR A 4 -29.91 -26.66 -16.81
C THR A 4 -29.57 -25.18 -16.68
N LYS A 5 -30.38 -24.34 -17.32
CA LYS A 5 -30.24 -22.89 -17.32
C LYS A 5 -30.86 -22.34 -16.02
N ILE A 6 -30.06 -21.66 -15.19
CA ILE A 6 -30.56 -20.88 -14.06
C ILE A 6 -29.82 -19.53 -14.08
N GLY A 7 -30.55 -18.43 -14.25
CA GLY A 7 -30.05 -17.07 -13.99
C GLY A 7 -28.98 -16.52 -14.95
N ASN A 8 -28.74 -15.21 -14.86
CA ASN A 8 -27.99 -14.42 -15.84
C ASN A 8 -26.58 -14.01 -15.38
N GLU A 9 -25.98 -14.72 -14.43
CA GLU A 9 -24.61 -14.45 -13.99
C GLU A 9 -23.75 -15.71 -14.05
N LEU A 10 -22.74 -15.66 -14.91
CA LEU A 10 -21.71 -16.66 -15.05
C LEU A 10 -20.44 -16.15 -14.39
N THR A 11 -20.01 -16.77 -13.29
CA THR A 11 -18.57 -17.03 -13.11
C THR A 11 -18.36 -18.27 -12.24
N SER A 12 -18.45 -19.44 -12.86
CA SER A 12 -18.00 -20.70 -12.25
C SER A 12 -16.56 -20.99 -12.70
N ILE A 13 -15.57 -20.92 -11.79
CA ILE A 13 -14.23 -21.47 -12.02
C ILE A 13 -14.18 -22.88 -11.42
N ASN A 14 -13.83 -23.86 -12.25
CA ASN A 14 -13.99 -25.28 -11.96
C ASN A 14 -12.74 -25.90 -11.28
N ARG A 15 -13.00 -26.42 -10.06
CA ARG A 15 -12.43 -27.57 -9.33
C ARG A 15 -11.00 -28.05 -9.63
N ARG A 16 -10.20 -28.06 -8.55
CA ARG A 16 -9.46 -29.27 -8.14
C ARG A 16 -9.99 -29.74 -6.79
N SER A 17 -10.52 -30.96 -6.75
CA SER A 17 -11.02 -31.59 -5.53
C SER A 17 -9.89 -32.26 -4.76
N PHE A 18 -9.64 -31.80 -3.55
CA PHE A 18 -9.05 -32.62 -2.48
C PHE A 18 -10.00 -32.57 -1.29
N GLY A 19 -10.24 -33.72 -0.68
CA GLY A 19 -11.39 -33.97 0.19
C GLY A 19 -11.52 -33.02 1.39
N GLY A 20 -12.78 -32.78 1.77
CA GLY A 20 -13.15 -32.16 3.04
C GLY A 20 -13.55 -30.69 2.91
N ARG A 21 -14.88 -30.46 2.89
CA ARG A 21 -15.55 -29.16 3.13
C ARG A 21 -15.29 -28.09 2.06
N THR A 22 -16.21 -28.00 1.10
CA THR A 22 -16.30 -26.86 0.19
C THR A 22 -16.83 -25.65 0.96
N GLU A 23 -15.94 -24.83 1.50
CA GLU A 23 -16.32 -23.47 1.92
C GLU A 23 -16.25 -22.59 0.68
N THR A 24 -17.41 -22.20 0.17
CA THR A 24 -17.51 -21.05 -0.73
C THR A 24 -17.08 -19.82 0.06
N VAL A 25 -15.83 -19.39 -0.14
CA VAL A 25 -15.43 -18.03 0.20
C VAL A 25 -16.09 -17.13 -0.85
N GLY A 26 -17.34 -16.75 -0.60
CA GLY A 26 -17.91 -15.59 -1.27
C GLY A 26 -17.05 -14.40 -0.89
N ILE A 27 -16.52 -13.67 -1.87
CA ILE A 27 -16.05 -12.32 -1.59
C ILE A 27 -17.33 -11.53 -1.37
N ASP A 28 -17.66 -11.30 -0.10
CA ASP A 28 -18.71 -10.38 0.31
C ASP A 28 -18.22 -8.98 -0.02
N VAL A 29 -18.47 -8.57 -1.26
CA VAL A 29 -18.17 -7.23 -1.78
C VAL A 29 -19.23 -6.24 -1.32
N ASP A 30 -20.10 -6.56 -0.36
CA ASP A 30 -21.47 -6.09 -0.58
C ASP A 30 -21.73 -4.62 -0.23
N LYS A 31 -20.84 -3.85 0.43
CA LYS A 31 -21.19 -2.45 0.84
C LYS A 31 -20.09 -1.38 0.82
N GLY A 32 -18.84 -1.70 0.50
CA GLY A 32 -17.73 -0.75 0.56
C GLY A 32 -17.39 -0.25 1.98
N PRO A 33 -16.49 0.74 2.13
CA PRO A 33 -15.70 1.35 1.07
C PRO A 33 -14.60 0.41 0.53
N TYR A 34 -14.28 0.55 -0.75
CA TYR A 34 -13.31 -0.30 -1.45
C TYR A 34 -11.98 0.41 -1.63
N LEU A 35 -10.88 -0.30 -1.40
CA LEU A 35 -9.55 0.21 -1.63
C LEU A 35 -9.26 0.31 -3.14
N LEU A 36 -9.03 1.54 -3.61
CA LEU A 36 -8.58 1.80 -4.98
C LEU A 36 -7.05 1.81 -5.07
N MET A 37 -6.41 2.45 -4.09
CA MET A 37 -4.96 2.62 -4.07
C MET A 37 -4.47 2.90 -2.65
N ALA A 38 -3.36 2.30 -2.28
CA ALA A 38 -2.60 2.62 -1.07
C ALA A 38 -1.12 2.50 -1.41
N VAL A 39 -0.44 3.63 -1.55
CA VAL A 39 0.95 3.69 -2.03
C VAL A 39 1.76 4.71 -1.25
N LEU A 40 3.03 4.40 -1.06
CA LEU A 40 4.04 5.38 -0.66
C LEU A 40 4.71 5.91 -1.93
N CYS A 41 4.91 7.21 -2.03
CA CYS A 41 5.47 7.87 -3.21
C CYS A 41 6.32 9.08 -2.81
N GLN A 42 7.17 9.55 -3.71
CA GLN A 42 7.92 10.78 -3.47
C GLN A 42 7.00 12.01 -3.48
N ARG A 43 6.00 12.03 -4.37
CA ARG A 43 5.07 13.15 -4.52
C ARG A 43 3.73 12.68 -5.09
N ALA A 44 2.65 13.28 -4.62
CA ALA A 44 1.30 13.15 -5.12
C ALA A 44 0.64 14.53 -5.20
N ASP A 45 -0.06 14.78 -6.30
CA ASP A 45 -0.71 16.05 -6.56
C ASP A 45 -1.94 15.89 -7.46
N GLN A 46 -2.88 16.81 -7.35
CA GLN A 46 -4.02 16.89 -8.26
C GLN A 46 -3.76 17.97 -9.30
N ASP A 47 -3.96 17.63 -10.57
CA ASP A 47 -3.82 18.61 -11.65
C ASP A 47 -5.04 19.56 -11.74
N GLN A 48 -4.91 20.58 -12.58
CA GLN A 48 -5.97 21.56 -12.81
C GLN A 48 -7.26 20.98 -13.45
N TYR A 49 -7.19 19.76 -14.00
CA TYR A 49 -8.31 19.06 -14.61
C TYR A 49 -8.96 18.04 -13.66
N GLY A 50 -8.46 17.96 -12.41
CA GLY A 50 -8.96 17.07 -11.38
C GLY A 50 -8.35 15.67 -11.38
N SER A 51 -7.40 15.37 -12.27
CA SER A 51 -6.70 14.08 -12.28
C SER A 51 -5.70 14.01 -11.13
N PHE A 52 -5.61 12.84 -10.49
CA PHE A 52 -4.70 12.61 -9.37
C PHE A 52 -3.43 11.91 -9.86
N ASN A 53 -2.28 12.55 -9.63
CA ASN A 53 -0.98 12.05 -10.02
C ASN A 53 -0.23 11.47 -8.81
N VAL A 54 0.47 10.36 -9.06
CA VAL A 54 1.40 9.74 -8.10
C VAL A 54 2.74 9.59 -8.79
N ILE A 55 3.78 10.18 -8.22
CA ILE A 55 5.10 10.30 -8.83
C ILE A 55 6.11 9.52 -7.97
N ASN A 56 6.85 8.61 -8.62
CA ASN A 56 7.86 7.75 -8.01
C ASN A 56 7.30 6.96 -6.81
N VAL A 57 6.48 5.95 -7.09
CA VAL A 57 6.05 4.98 -6.07
C VAL A 57 7.29 4.31 -5.47
N LEU A 58 7.39 4.32 -4.15
CA LEU A 58 8.53 3.85 -3.39
C LEU A 58 8.28 2.43 -2.90
N GLU A 59 8.92 1.46 -3.53
CA GLU A 59 8.91 0.05 -3.09
C GLU A 59 10.20 -0.30 -2.36
N GLN A 60 11.31 0.23 -2.87
CA GLN A 60 12.65 0.02 -2.34
C GLN A 60 13.48 1.30 -2.44
N LEU A 61 14.21 1.59 -1.38
CA LEU A 61 15.24 2.63 -1.32
C LEU A 61 16.56 1.97 -0.95
N VAL A 62 17.58 2.16 -1.79
CA VAL A 62 18.95 1.77 -1.47
C VAL A 62 19.72 3.04 -1.19
N VAL A 63 20.11 3.23 0.06
CA VAL A 63 21.01 4.32 0.44
C VAL A 63 22.43 3.85 0.20
N GLY A 64 23.23 4.67 -0.43
CA GLY A 64 24.63 4.36 -0.68
C GLY A 64 25.39 5.58 -1.13
N SER A 65 26.70 5.48 -1.07
CA SER A 65 27.61 6.47 -1.63
C SER A 65 28.77 5.75 -2.29
N ASP A 66 29.20 6.30 -3.42
CA ASP A 66 30.40 5.89 -4.15
C ASP A 66 31.66 6.53 -3.55
N ASP A 67 31.50 7.36 -2.53
CA ASP A 67 32.61 7.98 -1.81
C ASP A 67 33.46 6.91 -1.10
N PRO A 68 34.78 6.86 -1.33
CA PRO A 68 35.70 6.02 -0.57
C PRO A 68 35.59 6.20 0.97
N GLY A 69 35.08 7.35 1.43
CA GLY A 69 34.82 7.65 2.83
C GLY A 69 33.41 7.30 3.34
N ALA A 70 32.57 6.63 2.55
CA ALA A 70 31.22 6.23 2.98
C ALA A 70 31.27 5.42 4.30
N PRO A 71 30.42 5.69 5.30
CA PRO A 71 30.43 4.99 6.59
C PRO A 71 30.31 3.47 6.47
N GLU A 72 30.90 2.72 7.41
CA GLU A 72 30.78 1.24 7.46
C GLU A 72 29.37 0.79 7.76
N GLU A 73 28.76 1.50 8.68
CA GLU A 73 27.43 1.25 9.17
C GLU A 73 26.45 2.22 8.51
N PHE A 74 25.19 1.81 8.45
CA PHE A 74 24.14 2.63 7.89
C PHE A 74 24.01 3.94 8.72
N PRO A 75 24.22 5.13 8.12
CA PRO A 75 24.35 6.37 8.89
C PRO A 75 23.01 6.93 9.41
N GLY A 76 21.90 6.25 9.12
CA GLY A 76 20.55 6.77 9.31
C GLY A 76 20.24 7.95 8.39
N PHE A 77 18.96 8.20 8.13
CA PHE A 77 18.51 9.39 7.40
C PHE A 77 17.05 9.68 7.69
N ARG A 78 16.59 10.89 7.38
CA ARG A 78 15.18 11.25 7.44
C ARG A 78 14.53 11.04 6.08
N LEU A 79 13.58 10.11 6.02
CA LEU A 79 12.74 9.88 4.84
C LEU A 79 11.62 10.91 4.81
N GLU A 80 11.57 11.72 3.75
CA GLU A 80 10.46 12.60 3.43
C GLU A 80 9.74 12.04 2.20
N SER A 81 8.48 11.66 2.37
CA SER A 81 7.66 11.05 1.32
C SER A 81 6.19 11.36 1.53
N GLN A 82 5.33 10.92 0.61
CA GLN A 82 3.89 11.03 0.73
C GLN A 82 3.25 9.65 0.64
N LEU A 83 2.26 9.41 1.50
CA LEU A 83 1.43 8.22 1.45
C LEU A 83 0.04 8.61 0.97
N VAL A 84 -0.40 7.95 -0.10
CA VAL A 84 -1.72 8.18 -0.69
C VAL A 84 -2.60 6.98 -0.41
N VAL A 85 -3.78 7.23 0.13
CA VAL A 85 -4.85 6.23 0.23
C VAL A 85 -6.07 6.77 -0.50
N SER A 86 -6.60 5.99 -1.44
CA SER A 86 -7.82 6.30 -2.18
C SER A 86 -8.84 5.18 -2.03
N LEU A 87 -10.06 5.57 -1.67
CA LEU A 87 -11.18 4.68 -1.38
C LEU A 87 -12.40 5.09 -2.22
N ALA A 88 -13.10 4.11 -2.78
CA ALA A 88 -14.43 4.29 -3.36
C ALA A 88 -15.50 3.98 -2.30
N SER A 89 -16.53 4.82 -2.18
CA SER A 89 -17.54 4.70 -1.11
C SER A 89 -18.35 3.40 -1.20
N GLY A 90 -18.78 3.00 -2.41
CA GLY A 90 -19.73 1.90 -2.54
C GLY A 90 -21.07 2.29 -1.89
N GLU A 91 -21.70 1.41 -1.10
CA GLU A 91 -22.94 1.77 -0.39
C GLU A 91 -22.68 2.53 0.92
N PHE A 92 -21.43 2.58 1.39
CA PHE A 92 -21.08 3.21 2.65
C PHE A 92 -21.30 4.73 2.64
N ARG A 93 -21.99 5.24 3.67
CA ARG A 93 -22.27 6.66 3.89
C ARG A 93 -21.98 7.02 5.34
N GLY A 94 -21.35 8.17 5.56
CA GLY A 94 -21.04 8.69 6.90
C GLY A 94 -19.58 9.05 7.07
N ASP A 95 -19.24 9.40 8.31
CA ASP A 95 -17.89 9.75 8.73
C ASP A 95 -17.14 8.49 9.15
N ALA A 96 -15.85 8.43 8.84
CA ALA A 96 -14.94 7.37 9.25
C ALA A 96 -13.54 7.93 9.45
N VAL A 97 -12.69 7.19 10.15
CA VAL A 97 -11.31 7.59 10.41
C VAL A 97 -10.36 6.67 9.64
N ILE A 98 -9.54 7.27 8.78
CA ILE A 98 -8.41 6.57 8.17
C ILE A 98 -7.19 6.81 9.04
N SER A 99 -6.52 5.74 9.46
CA SER A 99 -5.27 5.80 10.22
C SER A 99 -4.15 5.08 9.49
N ILE A 100 -2.96 5.64 9.55
CA ILE A 100 -1.72 5.05 9.01
C ILE A 100 -0.82 4.78 10.20
N VAL A 101 -0.47 3.51 10.43
CA VAL A 101 0.40 3.08 11.53
C VAL A 101 1.67 2.48 10.96
N PRO A 102 2.79 3.23 10.95
CA PRO A 102 4.07 2.69 10.54
C PRO A 102 4.62 1.71 11.57
N THR A 103 5.36 0.71 11.11
CA THR A 103 6.07 -0.27 11.92
C THR A 103 7.48 -0.40 11.37
N ASP A 104 8.47 -0.32 12.25
CA ASP A 104 9.88 -0.42 11.87
C ASP A 104 10.31 -1.89 11.60
N PRO A 105 11.55 -2.11 11.12
CA PRO A 105 12.08 -3.45 10.90
C PRO A 105 12.18 -4.33 12.16
N ALA A 106 12.20 -3.72 13.34
CA ALA A 106 12.18 -4.42 14.63
C ALA A 106 10.76 -4.71 15.14
N LEU A 107 9.74 -4.47 14.30
CA LEU A 107 8.32 -4.64 14.60
C LEU A 107 7.78 -3.69 15.68
N LYS A 108 8.48 -2.60 15.97
CA LYS A 108 8.00 -1.54 16.84
C LYS A 108 7.06 -0.63 16.05
N LYS A 109 5.86 -0.42 16.60
CA LYS A 109 4.91 0.56 16.08
C LYS A 109 5.42 1.98 16.32
N LEU A 110 5.32 2.82 15.30
CA LEU A 110 5.64 4.23 15.35
C LEU A 110 4.36 5.05 15.52
N GLU A 111 4.51 6.38 15.63
CA GLU A 111 3.37 7.29 15.78
C GLU A 111 2.41 7.18 14.58
N ALA A 112 1.13 7.06 14.89
CA ALA A 112 0.08 6.97 13.89
C ALA A 112 -0.37 8.34 13.43
N VAL A 113 -0.72 8.45 12.14
CA VAL A 113 -1.39 9.65 11.61
C VAL A 113 -2.82 9.26 11.24
N SER A 114 -3.79 10.03 11.73
CA SER A 114 -5.21 9.78 11.52
C SER A 114 -5.90 10.99 10.90
N GLN A 115 -6.83 10.73 10.00
CA GLN A 115 -7.64 11.75 9.34
C GLN A 115 -9.10 11.29 9.26
N GLU A 116 -10.00 12.16 9.70
CA GLU A 116 -11.44 11.97 9.52
C GLU A 116 -11.83 12.26 8.08
N VAL A 117 -12.65 11.38 7.50
CA VAL A 117 -13.12 11.49 6.12
C VAL A 117 -14.63 11.23 6.07
N ARG A 118 -15.31 11.87 5.12
CA ARG A 118 -16.74 11.68 4.90
C ARG A 118 -17.00 10.96 3.58
N PHE A 119 -17.76 9.88 3.66
CA PHE A 119 -18.24 9.12 2.50
C PHE A 119 -19.68 9.51 2.18
N SER A 120 -19.92 9.77 0.89
CA SER A 120 -21.25 10.13 0.40
C SER A 120 -22.01 8.96 -0.22
N GLY A 121 -21.38 7.78 -0.36
CA GLY A 121 -21.93 6.62 -1.07
C GLY A 121 -21.75 6.71 -2.59
N GLU A 122 -22.22 5.67 -3.27
CA GLU A 122 -22.12 5.46 -4.72
C GLU A 122 -20.68 5.61 -5.24
N ASP A 123 -20.50 6.40 -6.29
CA ASP A 123 -19.21 6.63 -6.95
C ASP A 123 -18.33 7.68 -6.26
N HIS A 124 -18.74 8.18 -5.09
CA HIS A 124 -17.95 9.15 -4.35
C HIS A 124 -16.61 8.55 -3.93
N ARG A 125 -15.53 9.29 -4.19
CA ARG A 125 -14.16 8.89 -3.86
C ARG A 125 -13.59 9.79 -2.80
N VAL A 126 -12.85 9.18 -1.88
CA VAL A 126 -12.07 9.87 -0.87
C VAL A 126 -10.60 9.55 -1.15
N THR A 127 -9.79 10.58 -1.33
CA THR A 127 -8.33 10.44 -1.43
C THR A 127 -7.69 11.27 -0.33
N ILE A 128 -6.87 10.64 0.49
CA ILE A 128 -6.02 11.30 1.48
C ILE A 128 -4.57 11.28 1.02
N VAL A 129 -3.86 12.36 1.31
CA VAL A 129 -2.42 12.47 1.11
C VAL A 129 -1.81 12.86 2.43
N SER A 130 -1.05 11.94 3.02
CA SER A 130 -0.35 12.15 4.28
C SER A 130 1.14 12.33 4.00
N ASN A 131 1.75 13.37 4.56
CA ASN A 131 3.20 13.53 4.52
C ASN A 131 3.83 12.57 5.54
N VAL A 132 4.67 11.66 5.05
CA VAL A 132 5.42 10.72 5.88
C VAL A 132 6.82 11.28 6.07
N SER A 133 7.11 11.62 7.32
CA SER A 133 8.40 12.08 7.78
C SER A 133 8.91 11.10 8.83
N LEU A 134 9.89 10.28 8.46
CA LEU A 134 10.34 9.13 9.25
C LEU A 134 11.85 9.15 9.42
N ASP A 135 12.31 9.13 10.67
CA ASP A 135 13.73 8.90 10.97
C ASP A 135 14.04 7.41 10.80
N VAL A 136 14.83 7.10 9.78
CA VAL A 136 15.24 5.75 9.41
C VAL A 136 16.59 5.48 10.05
N GLU A 137 16.61 4.65 11.09
CA GLU A 137 17.83 4.28 11.82
C GLU A 137 18.39 2.91 11.42
N HIS A 138 17.55 2.08 10.81
CA HIS A 138 17.90 0.71 10.45
C HIS A 138 17.47 0.36 9.02
N THR A 139 18.25 -0.51 8.39
CA THR A 139 17.85 -1.18 7.14
C THR A 139 16.80 -2.27 7.43
N GLY A 140 16.01 -2.64 6.43
CA GLY A 140 14.98 -3.66 6.57
C GLY A 140 13.68 -3.29 5.88
N VAL A 141 12.57 -3.89 6.32
CA VAL A 141 11.23 -3.61 5.79
C VAL A 141 10.46 -2.80 6.81
N TYR A 142 10.06 -1.59 6.40
CA TYR A 142 9.11 -0.77 7.13
C TYR A 142 7.71 -1.08 6.59
N TRP A 143 6.75 -1.23 7.48
CA TRP A 143 5.38 -1.57 7.14
C TRP A 143 4.44 -0.43 7.50
N PHE A 144 3.62 0.01 6.57
CA PHE A 144 2.57 1.00 6.82
C PHE A 144 1.23 0.30 6.80
N ASN A 145 0.64 0.11 7.97
CA ASN A 145 -0.70 -0.46 8.09
C ASN A 145 -1.72 0.66 7.90
N VAL A 146 -2.59 0.51 6.91
CA VAL A 146 -3.72 1.42 6.69
C VAL A 146 -4.94 0.82 7.35
N LEU A 147 -5.58 1.59 8.22
CA LEU A 147 -6.79 1.22 8.93
C LEU A 147 -7.94 2.14 8.56
N LEU A 148 -9.14 1.58 8.51
CA LEU A 148 -10.41 2.30 8.46
C LEU A 148 -11.21 1.91 9.71
N ASP A 149 -11.52 2.87 10.57
CA ASP A 149 -12.19 2.65 11.87
C ASP A 149 -11.55 1.48 12.65
N ASP A 150 -10.24 1.57 12.86
CA ASP A 150 -9.39 0.59 13.55
C ASP A 150 -9.31 -0.81 12.89
N LYS A 151 -9.92 -1.00 11.73
CA LYS A 151 -9.81 -2.24 10.94
C LYS A 151 -8.74 -2.09 9.86
N SER A 152 -7.73 -2.97 9.89
CA SER A 152 -6.70 -3.03 8.83
C SER A 152 -7.35 -3.35 7.48
N ILE A 153 -7.11 -2.48 6.50
CA ILE A 153 -7.58 -2.66 5.12
C ILE A 153 -6.45 -3.07 4.17
N CYS A 154 -5.22 -2.63 4.42
CA CYS A 154 -4.04 -3.08 3.68
C CYS A 154 -2.73 -2.77 4.43
N TRP A 155 -1.65 -3.35 3.92
CA TRP A 155 -0.28 -3.15 4.39
C TRP A 155 0.60 -2.74 3.20
N ILE A 156 1.36 -1.66 3.37
CA ILE A 156 2.30 -1.16 2.36
C ILE A 156 3.73 -1.43 2.86
N PRO A 157 4.54 -2.25 2.17
CA PRO A 157 5.94 -2.44 2.51
C PRO A 157 6.83 -1.38 1.86
N LEU A 158 7.83 -0.90 2.59
CA LEU A 158 8.98 -0.16 2.06
C LEU A 158 10.27 -0.87 2.47
N ARG A 159 11.06 -1.31 1.49
CA ARG A 159 12.37 -1.90 1.75
C ARG A 159 13.46 -0.85 1.75
N ILE A 160 14.24 -0.78 2.82
CA ILE A 160 15.42 0.08 2.91
C ILE A 160 16.66 -0.79 2.96
N GLY A 161 17.54 -0.61 1.98
CA GLY A 161 18.84 -1.25 1.88
C GLY A 161 19.98 -0.24 2.03
N TYR A 162 21.17 -0.76 2.33
CA TYR A 162 22.40 0.01 2.34
C TYR A 162 23.44 -0.65 1.44
N HIS A 163 24.12 0.13 0.59
CA HIS A 163 25.21 -0.33 -0.25
C HIS A 163 26.39 0.64 -0.20
N ARG A 164 27.62 0.09 -0.24
CA ARG A 164 28.86 0.86 -0.26
C ARG A 164 29.58 0.60 -1.58
N GLY A 165 30.11 1.66 -2.18
CA GLY A 165 30.90 1.56 -3.41
C GLY A 165 30.06 1.72 -4.68
N HIS A 166 30.79 1.86 -5.80
CA HIS A 166 30.23 2.19 -7.10
C HIS A 166 29.21 1.17 -7.58
N GLN A 167 27.92 1.55 -7.59
CA GLN A 167 26.93 0.79 -8.33
C GLN A 167 26.96 1.19 -9.80
N GLU A 168 27.36 0.27 -10.68
CA GLU A 168 27.04 0.39 -12.10
C GLU A 168 25.54 0.07 -12.31
N PRO A 169 24.70 1.04 -12.71
CA PRO A 169 23.25 0.87 -12.74
C PRO A 169 22.74 -0.24 -13.69
N TRP A 170 23.59 -0.69 -14.63
CA TRP A 170 23.21 -1.56 -15.74
C TRP A 170 23.53 -3.04 -15.53
N LEU A 171 24.28 -3.41 -14.48
CA LEU A 171 24.82 -4.77 -14.30
C LEU A 171 23.83 -5.77 -13.69
N ASN A 172 22.66 -5.34 -13.24
CA ASN A 172 21.66 -6.19 -12.57
C ASN A 172 20.60 -6.83 -13.50
N LEU A 173 20.81 -6.87 -14.82
CA LEU A 173 19.87 -7.50 -15.77
C LEU A 173 20.16 -8.98 -16.09
N THR A 174 21.02 -9.65 -15.32
CA THR A 174 21.16 -11.11 -15.48
C THR A 174 20.28 -11.84 -14.47
N PRO A 175 19.26 -12.60 -14.92
CA PRO A 175 18.54 -13.48 -14.02
C PRO A 175 19.48 -14.62 -13.59
N ASN A 176 19.51 -14.91 -12.28
CA ASN A 176 20.03 -16.17 -11.75
C ASN A 176 19.19 -17.36 -12.24
#